data_AF-A0A970JSK6-F1
#
_entry.id   AF-A0A970JSK6-F1
#
_cell.length_a   1.000
_cell.length_b   1.000
_cell.length_c   1.000
_cell.angle_alpha   90.00
_cell.angle_beta   90.00
_cell.angle_gamma   90.00
#
_symmetry.space_group_name_H-M   'P 1'
#
loop_
_entity.id
_entity.type
_entity.pdbx_description
1 polymer ?
#
loop_
_entity_poly.entity_id
_entity_poly.type
_entity_poly.pdbx_seq_one_letter_code
_entity_poly.pdbx_strand_id
1 'polypeptide(L)'
;DDVRQQIADLGLKEGALIPEYSTTTPKDVVIEQDPPPRTEVEVGWKVNLVYSQGLPTGGRPDSEGIHHWTTDGAWHTETVNIYVPEGRDQEVAIIIVDDFGAREVYREIHKGDSSFTYTARGRGAQARLQVYIGGRLFIDRDFGE
;
A
#
# COMPACT_ATOMS: atom_id res chain seq x y z
N ASP A 1 -15.40 -11.32 9.88
CA ASP A 1 -14.96 -11.76 11.22
C ASP A 1 -13.73 -12.65 11.18
N ASP A 2 -13.70 -13.73 10.39
CA ASP A 2 -12.54 -14.63 10.27
C ASP A 2 -11.21 -13.91 9.92
N VAL A 3 -11.20 -13.05 8.90
CA VAL A 3 -9.98 -12.29 8.49
C VAL A 3 -9.43 -11.41 9.60
N ARG A 4 -10.30 -10.74 10.37
CA ARG A 4 -9.88 -9.87 11.49
C ARG A 4 -9.19 -10.66 12.58
N GLN A 5 -9.70 -11.86 12.87
CA GLN A 5 -9.09 -12.75 13.84
C GLN A 5 -7.72 -13.22 13.37
N GLN A 6 -7.57 -13.59 12.09
CA GLN A 6 -6.28 -13.99 11.52
C GLN A 6 -5.23 -12.87 11.61
N ILE A 7 -5.62 -11.61 11.33
CA ILE A 7 -4.73 -10.45 11.49
C ILE A 7 -4.29 -10.33 12.95
N ALA A 8 -5.23 -10.43 13.91
CA ALA A 8 -4.93 -10.31 15.33
C ALA A 8 -4.06 -11.46 15.86
N ASP A 9 -4.30 -12.70 15.41
CA ASP A 9 -3.54 -13.89 15.82
C ASP A 9 -2.07 -13.84 15.38
N LEU A 10 -1.79 -13.13 14.28
CA LEU A 10 -0.44 -12.84 13.80
C LEU A 10 0.22 -11.64 14.53
N GLY A 11 -0.47 -11.01 15.47
CA GLY A 11 -0.01 -9.79 16.14
C GLY A 11 -0.03 -8.54 15.24
N LEU A 12 -0.74 -8.60 14.11
CA LEU A 12 -0.91 -7.49 13.18
C LEU A 12 -2.15 -6.66 13.56
N LYS A 13 -2.36 -5.52 12.90
CA LYS A 13 -3.50 -4.62 13.14
C LYS A 13 -4.33 -4.48 11.87
N GLU A 14 -5.65 -4.34 12.02
CA GLU A 14 -6.51 -3.94 10.92
C GLU A 14 -6.14 -2.52 10.45
N GLY A 15 -5.95 -2.37 9.14
CA GLY A 15 -5.73 -1.11 8.45
C GLY A 15 -7.00 -0.55 7.83
N ALA A 16 -6.86 0.12 6.69
CA ALA A 16 -7.98 0.64 5.92
C ALA A 16 -8.79 -0.50 5.27
N LEU A 17 -10.11 -0.35 5.20
CA LEU A 17 -11.01 -1.25 4.48
C LEU A 17 -11.64 -0.51 3.30
N ILE A 18 -11.27 -0.88 2.08
CA ILE A 18 -11.74 -0.25 0.85
C ILE A 18 -12.81 -1.13 0.18
N PRO A 19 -14.05 -0.64 0.02
CA PRO A 19 -15.07 -1.37 -0.72
C PRO A 19 -14.89 -1.19 -2.24
N GLU A 20 -14.92 -2.28 -3.00
CA GLU A 20 -14.95 -2.24 -4.47
C GLU A 20 -16.01 -3.18 -5.04
N TYR A 21 -16.63 -2.81 -6.16
CA TYR A 21 -17.54 -3.72 -6.84
C TYR A 21 -16.76 -4.83 -7.56
N SER A 22 -17.34 -6.03 -7.60
CA SER A 22 -16.76 -7.17 -8.30
C SER A 22 -17.84 -7.99 -8.98
N THR A 23 -17.60 -8.31 -10.25
CA THR A 23 -18.45 -9.21 -11.04
C THR A 23 -18.09 -10.69 -10.85
N THR A 24 -16.90 -10.97 -10.34
CA THR A 24 -16.35 -12.33 -10.21
C THR A 24 -16.21 -12.77 -8.75
N THR A 25 -16.15 -11.84 -7.80
CA THR A 25 -15.97 -12.14 -6.38
C THR A 25 -17.27 -11.87 -5.61
N PRO A 26 -17.79 -12.84 -4.83
CA PRO A 26 -18.96 -12.64 -3.99
C PRO A 26 -18.80 -11.45 -3.05
N LYS A 27 -19.93 -10.83 -2.70
CA LYS A 27 -19.98 -9.76 -1.72
C LYS A 27 -19.37 -10.22 -0.38
N ASP A 28 -18.72 -9.27 0.31
CA ASP A 28 -18.09 -9.41 1.63
C ASP A 28 -16.87 -10.33 1.68
N VAL A 29 -16.26 -10.62 0.51
CA VAL A 29 -15.01 -11.37 0.39
C VAL A 29 -13.85 -10.41 0.12
N VAL A 30 -12.73 -10.62 0.80
CA VAL A 30 -11.48 -9.90 0.54
C VAL A 30 -10.96 -10.25 -0.85
N ILE A 31 -10.74 -9.21 -1.64
CA ILE A 31 -10.23 -9.29 -3.02
C ILE A 31 -8.75 -8.91 -3.09
N GLU A 32 -8.29 -8.09 -2.16
CA GLU A 32 -6.90 -7.63 -2.13
C GLU A 32 -6.45 -7.25 -0.72
N GLN A 33 -5.14 -7.28 -0.48
CA GLN A 33 -4.53 -6.82 0.76
C GLN A 33 -3.19 -6.12 0.53
N ASP A 34 -2.89 -5.21 1.45
CA ASP A 34 -1.58 -4.56 1.62
C ASP A 34 -1.19 -4.62 3.11
N PRO A 35 -0.07 -5.25 3.50
CA PRO A 35 0.96 -5.79 2.63
C PRO A 35 0.50 -7.05 1.86
N PRO A 36 1.18 -7.41 0.76
CA PRO A 36 0.88 -8.62 -0.01
C PRO A 36 1.00 -9.91 0.83
N PRO A 37 0.34 -11.01 0.42
CA PRO A 37 0.48 -12.30 1.09
C PRO A 37 1.95 -12.73 1.17
N ARG A 38 2.35 -13.26 2.33
CA ARG A 38 3.72 -13.75 2.63
C ARG A 38 4.80 -12.64 2.73
N THR A 39 4.40 -11.37 2.81
CA THR A 39 5.33 -10.30 3.18
C THR A 39 5.65 -10.38 4.67
N GLU A 40 6.94 -10.35 5.00
CA GLU A 40 7.41 -10.23 6.39
C GLU A 40 7.32 -8.77 6.82
N VAL A 41 6.70 -8.52 7.97
CA VAL A 41 6.48 -7.20 8.55
C VAL A 41 6.67 -7.25 10.05
N GLU A 42 6.90 -6.08 10.66
CA GLU A 42 7.00 -5.96 12.11
C GLU A 42 5.66 -6.26 12.81
N VAL A 43 5.73 -6.71 14.05
CA VAL A 43 4.55 -6.89 14.90
C VAL A 43 3.81 -5.55 15.05
N GLY A 44 2.49 -5.59 14.91
CA GLY A 44 1.63 -4.41 14.97
C GLY A 44 1.50 -3.66 13.64
N TRP A 45 2.11 -4.15 12.55
CA TRP A 45 1.91 -3.62 11.21
C TRP A 45 0.42 -3.62 10.81
N LYS A 46 0.00 -2.61 10.06
CA LYS A 46 -1.38 -2.48 9.58
C LYS A 46 -1.59 -3.25 8.28
N VAL A 47 -2.63 -4.07 8.23
CA VAL A 47 -3.08 -4.77 7.02
C VAL A 47 -4.31 -4.08 6.46
N ASN A 48 -4.14 -3.37 5.35
CA ASN A 48 -5.23 -2.78 4.59
C ASN A 48 -5.86 -3.84 3.70
N LEU A 49 -7.19 -3.80 3.54
CA LEU A 49 -7.93 -4.77 2.76
C LEU A 49 -8.84 -4.07 1.77
N VAL A 50 -8.96 -4.64 0.58
CA VAL A 50 -10.03 -4.33 -0.37
C VAL A 50 -11.02 -5.49 -0.34
N TYR A 51 -12.32 -5.20 -0.24
CA TYR A 51 -13.37 -6.22 -0.17
C TYR A 51 -14.50 -5.95 -1.17
N SER A 52 -15.09 -7.04 -1.68
CA SER A 52 -16.12 -6.98 -2.70
C SER A 52 -17.46 -6.49 -2.13
N GLN A 53 -18.08 -5.52 -2.81
CA GLN A 53 -19.48 -5.13 -2.61
C GLN A 53 -20.46 -5.98 -3.43
N GLY A 54 -19.95 -6.94 -4.21
CA GLY A 54 -20.72 -7.69 -5.20
C GLY A 54 -20.98 -6.88 -6.47
N LEU A 55 -22.05 -7.22 -7.19
CA LEU A 55 -22.44 -6.53 -8.42
C LEU A 55 -23.00 -5.12 -8.12
N PRO A 56 -22.71 -4.11 -8.96
CA PRO A 56 -23.37 -2.81 -8.87
C PRO A 56 -24.89 -2.96 -9.08
N THR A 57 -25.71 -2.31 -8.24
CA THR A 57 -27.18 -2.43 -8.27
C THR A 57 -27.89 -1.87 -9.53
N GLY A 58 -27.14 -1.37 -10.51
CA GLY A 58 -27.69 -0.76 -11.74
C GLY A 58 -26.95 -1.10 -13.05
N GLY A 59 -25.93 -1.97 -13.02
CA GLY A 59 -25.17 -2.34 -14.20
C GLY A 59 -25.70 -3.63 -14.83
N ARG A 60 -26.36 -3.53 -15.98
CA ARG A 60 -26.53 -4.70 -16.86
C ARG A 60 -25.11 -5.10 -17.32
N PRO A 61 -24.70 -6.37 -17.26
CA PRO A 61 -23.45 -6.78 -17.88
C PRO A 61 -23.61 -6.48 -19.38
N ASP A 62 -22.79 -5.58 -19.91
CA ASP A 62 -22.57 -5.58 -21.33
C ASP A 62 -21.85 -6.88 -21.71
N SER A 63 -21.97 -7.24 -22.97
CA SER A 63 -21.44 -8.49 -23.52
C SER A 63 -19.91 -8.57 -23.55
N GLU A 64 -19.20 -7.56 -23.02
CA GLU A 64 -17.73 -7.52 -22.97
C GLU A 64 -17.14 -7.89 -21.62
N GLY A 65 -17.95 -8.30 -20.63
CA GLY A 65 -17.44 -8.98 -19.43
C GLY A 65 -16.25 -8.24 -18.80
N ILE A 66 -16.31 -6.90 -18.78
CA ILE A 66 -15.15 -6.12 -18.38
C ILE A 66 -14.94 -6.39 -16.89
N HIS A 67 -13.81 -7.04 -16.59
CA HIS A 67 -13.19 -7.13 -15.28
C HIS A 67 -12.76 -5.74 -14.82
N HIS A 68 -13.71 -4.81 -14.67
CA HIS A 68 -13.42 -3.46 -14.23
C HIS A 68 -13.67 -3.39 -12.73
N TRP A 69 -12.60 -3.44 -11.96
CA TRP A 69 -12.56 -2.71 -10.69
C TRP A 69 -13.06 -1.29 -11.02
N THR A 70 -14.14 -0.83 -10.39
CA THR A 70 -14.71 0.50 -10.70
C THR A 70 -13.83 1.65 -10.22
N THR A 71 -12.76 1.33 -9.50
CA THR A 71 -11.67 2.21 -9.12
C THR A 71 -10.48 1.80 -9.97
N ASP A 72 -9.81 2.74 -10.61
CA ASP A 72 -8.56 2.55 -11.36
C ASP A 72 -7.36 2.21 -10.45
N GLY A 73 -7.62 1.47 -9.36
CA GLY A 73 -6.71 1.02 -8.29
C GLY A 73 -5.61 0.08 -8.77
N ALA A 74 -4.99 0.39 -9.89
CA ALA A 74 -3.78 -0.22 -10.37
C ALA A 74 -2.68 -0.05 -9.32
N TRP A 75 -1.93 -1.12 -9.12
CA TRP A 75 -0.70 -1.05 -8.36
C TRP A 75 0.41 -0.52 -9.22
N HIS A 76 1.09 0.50 -8.72
CA HIS A 76 2.34 0.97 -9.27
C HIS A 76 3.49 0.49 -8.37
N THR A 77 4.61 0.13 -8.98
CA THR A 77 5.82 -0.29 -8.28
C THR A 77 6.97 0.58 -8.74
N GLU A 78 7.68 1.16 -7.78
CA GLU A 78 8.79 2.07 -8.04
C GLU A 78 9.99 1.65 -7.22
N THR A 79 11.17 1.72 -7.83
CA THR A 79 12.44 1.48 -7.13
C THR A 79 13.17 2.80 -6.95
N VAL A 80 13.48 3.13 -5.70
CA VAL A 80 14.16 4.38 -5.34
C VAL A 80 15.50 4.07 -4.70
N ASN A 81 16.54 4.75 -5.16
CA ASN A 81 17.85 4.76 -4.50
C ASN A 81 17.89 5.96 -3.54
N ILE A 82 18.10 5.68 -2.27
CA ILE A 82 18.10 6.66 -1.20
C ILE A 82 19.53 6.81 -0.71
N TYR A 83 20.06 8.02 -0.80
CA TYR A 83 21.35 8.41 -0.23
C TYR A 83 21.13 9.17 1.08
N VAL A 84 21.76 8.71 2.16
CA VAL A 84 21.76 9.36 3.46
C VAL A 84 22.99 10.27 3.54
N PRO A 85 22.80 11.60 3.67
CA PRO A 85 23.92 12.54 3.67
C PRO A 85 24.99 12.21 4.72
N GLU A 86 26.24 12.57 4.41
CA GLU A 86 27.35 12.45 5.35
C GLU A 86 27.04 13.11 6.70
N GLY A 87 27.54 12.49 7.77
CA GLY A 87 27.41 12.97 9.13
C GLY A 87 27.01 11.86 10.09
N ARG A 88 26.17 12.19 11.06
CA ARG A 88 25.61 11.25 12.01
C ARG A 88 24.64 10.27 11.35
N ASP A 89 24.35 9.19 12.03
CA ASP A 89 23.27 8.28 11.66
C ASP A 89 21.92 9.02 11.69
N GLN A 90 21.08 8.73 10.71
CA GLN A 90 19.81 9.41 10.50
C GLN A 90 18.70 8.40 10.29
N GLU A 91 17.54 8.69 10.87
CA GLU A 91 16.33 7.96 10.56
C GLU A 91 15.89 8.26 9.13
N VAL A 92 15.56 7.21 8.40
CA VAL A 92 14.89 7.27 7.10
C VAL A 92 13.48 6.74 7.27
N ALA A 93 12.50 7.53 6.87
CA ALA A 93 11.10 7.12 6.84
C ALA A 93 10.56 7.24 5.41
N ILE A 94 9.87 6.20 4.94
CA ILE A 94 9.21 6.19 3.62
C ILE A 94 7.71 6.16 3.85
N ILE A 95 7.03 7.17 3.33
CA ILE A 95 5.58 7.31 3.39
C ILE A 95 5.02 7.14 1.98
N ILE A 96 4.02 6.27 1.84
CA ILE A 96 3.20 6.18 0.63
C ILE A 96 1.87 6.82 0.90
N VAL A 97 1.44 7.73 0.02
CA VAL A 97 0.09 8.29 0.05
C VAL A 97 -0.65 7.74 -1.16
N ASP A 98 -1.65 6.90 -0.93
CA ASP A 98 -2.36 6.18 -1.98
C ASP A 98 -3.84 5.97 -1.63
N ASP A 99 -4.56 5.10 -2.35
CA ASP A 99 -5.99 4.85 -2.12
C ASP A 99 -6.31 4.35 -0.69
N PHE A 100 -5.32 3.80 0.03
CA PHE A 100 -5.46 3.42 1.44
C PHE A 100 -5.20 4.58 2.42
N GLY A 101 -4.84 5.75 1.91
CA GLY A 101 -4.39 6.91 2.67
C GLY A 101 -2.87 6.95 2.85
N ALA A 102 -2.40 7.66 3.88
CA ALA A 102 -0.98 7.74 4.20
C ALA A 102 -0.53 6.49 4.98
N ARG A 103 0.50 5.80 4.46
CA ARG A 103 1.09 4.59 5.02
C ARG A 103 2.58 4.79 5.22
N GLU A 104 3.06 4.57 6.44
CA GLU A 104 4.48 4.45 6.70
C GLU A 104 4.92 3.03 6.35
N VAL A 105 5.69 2.90 5.28
CA VAL A 105 6.09 1.60 4.73
C VAL A 105 7.53 1.22 5.10
N TYR A 106 8.27 2.15 5.69
CA TYR A 106 9.64 1.93 6.13
C TYR A 106 10.03 2.96 7.19
N ARG A 107 10.72 2.52 8.24
CA ARG A 107 11.36 3.38 9.24
C ARG A 107 12.58 2.67 9.80
N GLU A 108 13.76 3.20 9.54
CA GLU A 108 15.00 2.64 10.10
C GLU A 108 16.08 3.71 10.25
N ILE A 109 17.03 3.51 11.17
CA ILE A 109 18.21 4.36 11.30
C ILE A 109 19.30 3.83 10.37
N HIS A 110 19.80 4.70 9.50
CA HIS A 110 20.89 4.42 8.58
C HIS A 110 22.14 5.21 8.92
N LYS A 111 23.30 4.63 8.61
CA LYS A 111 24.58 5.30 8.73
C LYS A 111 24.66 6.51 7.79
N GLY A 112 25.27 7.61 8.24
CA GLY A 112 25.61 8.72 7.35
C GLY A 112 26.57 8.29 6.23
N ASP A 113 26.47 8.95 5.07
CA ASP A 113 27.19 8.59 3.84
C ASP A 113 26.94 7.15 3.37
N SER A 114 25.71 6.67 3.53
CA SER A 114 25.27 5.36 3.05
C SER A 114 24.20 5.51 1.97
N SER A 115 24.01 4.46 1.17
CA SER A 115 22.89 4.37 0.25
C SER A 115 22.26 2.99 0.27
N PHE A 116 20.97 2.95 -0.01
CA PHE A 116 20.23 1.72 -0.15
C PHE A 116 19.08 1.89 -1.15
N THR A 117 18.60 0.77 -1.66
CA THR A 117 17.46 0.73 -2.57
C THR A 117 16.22 0.26 -1.84
N TYR A 118 15.10 0.92 -2.10
CA TYR A 118 13.79 0.48 -1.61
C TYR A 118 12.82 0.33 -2.79
N THR A 119 12.10 -0.78 -2.83
CA THR A 119 11.02 -1.00 -3.80
C THR A 119 9.69 -0.69 -3.13
N ALA A 120 9.09 0.42 -3.54
CA ALA A 120 7.84 0.91 -3.01
C ALA A 120 6.67 0.51 -3.90
N ARG A 121 5.49 0.38 -3.29
CA ARG A 121 4.23 0.07 -3.97
C ARG A 121 3.13 1.00 -3.50
N GLY A 122 2.39 1.58 -4.45
CA GLY A 122 1.24 2.44 -4.19
C GLY A 122 0.07 2.06 -5.08
N ARG A 123 -1.15 2.20 -4.56
CA ARG A 123 -2.40 1.90 -5.27
C ARG A 123 -3.10 3.17 -5.76
N GLY A 124 -3.51 3.19 -7.02
CA GLY A 124 -4.33 4.26 -7.59
C GLY A 124 -3.53 5.34 -8.31
N ALA A 125 -4.22 6.08 -9.19
CA ALA A 125 -3.61 7.00 -10.14
C ALA A 125 -2.95 8.24 -9.52
N GLN A 126 -3.17 8.50 -8.22
CA GLN A 126 -2.58 9.63 -7.48
C GLN A 126 -1.61 9.15 -6.39
N ALA A 127 -1.17 7.88 -6.48
CA ALA A 127 -0.22 7.33 -5.53
C ALA A 127 1.10 8.11 -5.57
N ARG A 128 1.63 8.40 -4.38
CA ARG A 128 2.83 9.22 -4.19
C ARG A 128 3.79 8.60 -3.19
N LEU A 129 5.09 8.69 -3.49
CA LEU A 129 6.19 8.26 -2.64
C LEU A 129 6.89 9.47 -2.01
N GLN A 130 6.97 9.47 -0.69
CA GLN A 130 7.70 10.47 0.09
C GLN A 130 8.81 9.83 0.91
N VAL A 131 10.03 10.33 0.79
CA VAL A 131 11.18 9.88 1.58
C VAL A 131 11.66 11.01 2.47
N TYR A 132 11.67 10.76 3.77
CA TYR A 132 12.17 11.66 4.79
C TYR A 132 13.50 11.13 5.34
N ILE A 133 14.48 12.01 5.51
CA ILE A 133 15.77 11.71 6.14
C ILE A 133 16.00 12.72 7.26
N GLY A 134 16.18 12.24 8.48
CA GLY A 134 16.31 13.10 9.67
C GLY A 134 15.09 14.02 9.89
N GLY A 135 13.91 13.59 9.45
CA GLY A 135 12.65 14.37 9.53
C GLY A 135 12.46 15.41 8.42
N ARG A 136 13.41 15.57 7.49
CA ARG A 136 13.28 16.46 6.34
C ARG A 136 12.87 15.67 5.10
N LEU A 137 11.99 16.22 4.27
CA LEU A 137 11.59 15.64 2.99
C LEU A 137 12.73 15.75 1.96
N PHE A 138 13.13 14.62 1.36
CA PHE A 138 14.17 14.52 0.34
C PHE A 138 13.62 14.10 -1.02
N ILE A 139 12.64 13.20 -1.05
CA ILE A 139 12.00 12.73 -2.28
C ILE A 139 10.50 12.90 -2.10
N ASP A 140 9.84 13.49 -3.09
CA ASP A 140 8.39 13.61 -3.21
C ASP A 140 8.05 13.47 -4.69
N ARG A 141 7.48 12.34 -5.08
CA ARG A 141 7.17 12.05 -6.49
C ARG A 141 5.96 11.15 -6.63
N ASP A 142 5.23 11.33 -7.72
CA ASP A 142 4.12 10.45 -8.05
C ASP A 142 4.68 9.11 -8.59
N PHE A 143 3.90 8.03 -8.48
CA PHE A 143 4.29 6.75 -9.04
C PHE A 143 4.14 6.75 -10.58
N GLY A 144 5.12 6.18 -11.30
CA GLY A 144 5.08 6.09 -12.76
C GLY A 144 5.58 7.32 -13.52
N GLU A 145 6.25 8.27 -12.85
CA GLU A 145 6.99 9.39 -13.46
C GLU A 145 8.40 9.01 -13.96
#